data_AF-A0A6A2SNM3-F1
#
_entry.id   AF-A0A6A2SNM3-F1
#
_cell.length_a   1.000
_cell.length_b   1.000
_cell.length_c   1.000
_cell.angle_alpha   90.00
_cell.angle_beta   90.00
_cell.angle_gamma   90.00
#
_symmetry.space_group_name_H-M   'P 1'
#
loop_
_entity.id
_entity.type
_entity.pdbx_description
1 polymer ?
#
loop_
_entity_poly.entity_id
_entity_poly.type
_entity_poly.pdbx_seq_one_letter_code
_entity_poly.pdbx_strand_id
1 'polypeptide(L)'
;MARQGYGKLSNGFHSNTKVLKLQRMRPSALGVYCMAISFCSDVLNDGVMSEDDVIYQLNATEEDIEALIKVGMFERSDDGSYRIHDYLSHQSSREQVETRAEGARNRKRKQRSEADVTPESRWDETNVTSMSRRDNSNVTPESRWDSLTKNQEPITNNQKNSSNEEFSLPQTPSQAEGAAESADEDYPIEFEQFWQTYPRKTGKRNAFEAWRKARRKTNNTFLIAKASRYAADPNREPGYTLTPANWLDGEHWDDDPLPAKPEPTARPSPSAWNRSQANQDANAALIAHYAAEEAAENQSREGVLTC
;
A
#
# COMPACT_ATOMS: atom_id res chain seq x y z
N MET A 1 1.28 -26.08 4.29
CA MET A 1 0.72 -24.71 4.16
C MET A 1 1.74 -23.88 3.40
N ALA A 2 1.32 -23.10 2.39
CA ALA A 2 2.24 -22.19 1.71
C ALA A 2 2.70 -21.12 2.73
N ARG A 3 4.00 -21.10 2.99
CA ARG A 3 4.67 -20.09 3.81
C ARG A 3 4.54 -18.75 3.08
N GLN A 4 3.84 -17.78 3.68
CA GLN A 4 3.52 -16.49 3.06
C GLN A 4 4.37 -15.40 3.71
N GLY A 5 5.23 -14.73 2.93
CA GLY A 5 6.04 -13.61 3.41
C GLY A 5 7.22 -13.30 2.50
N TYR A 6 7.90 -12.19 2.78
CA TYR A 6 9.19 -11.83 2.18
C TYR A 6 10.06 -11.12 3.22
N GLY A 7 11.35 -11.45 3.25
CA GLY A 7 12.34 -10.69 4.01
C GLY A 7 12.70 -9.40 3.26
N LYS A 8 12.85 -8.30 4.00
CA LYS A 8 13.20 -7.00 3.39
C LYS A 8 14.71 -6.84 3.31
N LEU A 9 15.22 -6.39 2.16
CA LEU A 9 16.62 -5.98 2.01
C LEU A 9 16.67 -4.52 1.59
N SER A 10 17.58 -3.74 2.18
CA SER A 10 17.73 -2.32 1.82
C SER A 10 18.24 -2.17 0.39
N ASN A 11 17.70 -1.21 -0.37
CA ASN A 11 18.19 -0.88 -1.71
C ASN A 11 19.68 -0.47 -1.69
N GLY A 12 20.14 0.12 -0.57
CA GLY A 12 21.54 0.50 -0.36
C GLY A 12 22.44 -0.63 0.14
N PHE A 13 21.94 -1.87 0.26
CA PHE A 13 22.67 -2.99 0.84
C PHE A 13 24.03 -3.23 0.15
N HIS A 14 24.06 -3.16 -1.19
CA HIS A 14 25.27 -3.31 -1.99
C HIS A 14 26.36 -2.26 -1.71
N SER A 15 25.98 -1.08 -1.22
CA SER A 15 26.90 0.03 -0.93
C SER A 15 27.34 0.08 0.54
N ASN A 16 26.79 -0.78 1.40
CA ASN A 16 27.09 -0.78 2.82
C ASN A 16 28.54 -1.24 3.07
N THR A 17 29.29 -0.46 3.86
CA THR A 17 30.70 -0.75 4.19
C THR A 17 30.89 -2.13 4.83
N LYS A 18 29.96 -2.58 5.68
CA LYS A 18 29.98 -3.92 6.28
C LYS A 18 29.87 -4.99 5.19
N VAL A 19 28.93 -4.83 4.26
CA VAL A 19 28.72 -5.75 3.13
C VAL A 19 29.94 -5.80 2.22
N LEU A 20 30.51 -4.65 1.87
CA LEU A 20 31.73 -4.59 1.04
C LEU A 20 32.93 -5.26 1.71
N LYS A 21 33.11 -5.05 3.03
CA LYS A 21 34.14 -5.75 3.81
C LYS A 21 33.91 -7.25 3.82
N LEU A 22 32.67 -7.70 4.06
CA LEU A 22 32.31 -9.11 4.06
C LEU A 22 32.57 -9.75 2.70
N GLN A 23 32.17 -9.10 1.61
CA GLN A 23 32.36 -9.59 0.25
C GLN A 23 33.85 -9.81 -0.09
N ARG A 24 34.74 -8.96 0.42
CA ARG A 24 36.19 -9.09 0.21
C ARG A 24 36.82 -10.17 1.09
N MET A 25 36.32 -10.37 2.31
CA MET A 25 36.85 -11.38 3.23
C MET A 25 36.32 -12.77 2.91
N ARG A 26 34.99 -12.89 2.75
CA ARG A 26 34.29 -14.14 2.58
C ARG A 26 32.95 -13.94 1.86
N PRO A 27 32.90 -14.06 0.52
CA PRO A 27 31.69 -13.78 -0.25
C PRO A 27 30.56 -14.80 0.00
N SER A 28 30.87 -16.03 0.41
CA SER A 28 29.88 -17.05 0.80
C SER A 28 28.99 -16.58 1.97
N ALA A 29 29.58 -15.90 2.95
CA ALA A 29 28.89 -15.37 4.11
C ALA A 29 27.79 -14.35 3.75
N LEU A 30 27.90 -13.68 2.60
CA LEU A 30 26.83 -12.80 2.11
C LEU A 30 25.56 -13.58 1.76
N GLY A 31 25.72 -14.76 1.13
CA GLY A 31 24.62 -15.67 0.85
C GLY A 31 23.95 -16.17 2.12
N VAL A 32 24.77 -16.57 3.11
CA VAL A 32 24.30 -16.97 4.44
C VAL A 32 23.46 -15.87 5.09
N TYR A 33 23.91 -14.61 5.05
CA TYR A 33 23.16 -13.49 5.60
C TYR A 33 21.80 -13.28 4.93
N CYS A 34 21.73 -13.35 3.59
CA CYS A 34 20.47 -13.25 2.86
C CYS A 34 19.51 -14.40 3.20
N MET A 35 20.05 -15.63 3.30
CA MET A 35 19.28 -16.80 3.72
C MET A 35 18.77 -16.65 5.15
N ALA A 36 19.59 -16.10 6.07
CA ALA A 36 19.21 -15.82 7.45
C ALA A 36 18.03 -14.86 7.52
N ILE A 37 18.05 -13.76 6.75
CA ILE A 37 16.90 -12.82 6.69
C ILE A 37 15.64 -13.53 6.22
N SER A 38 15.74 -14.34 5.16
CA SER A 38 14.60 -15.10 4.63
C SER A 38 14.05 -16.09 5.66
N PHE A 39 14.94 -16.84 6.32
CA PHE A 39 14.58 -17.82 7.33
C PHE A 39 13.90 -17.18 8.54
N CYS A 40 14.50 -16.14 9.10
CA CYS A 40 13.96 -15.43 10.26
C CYS A 40 12.61 -14.75 9.95
N SER A 41 12.43 -14.27 8.71
CA SER A 41 11.16 -13.68 8.27
C SER A 41 10.05 -14.72 8.08
N ASP A 42 10.41 -15.97 7.79
CA ASP A 42 9.47 -17.06 7.58
C ASP A 42 9.09 -17.76 8.88
N VAL A 43 10.08 -18.06 9.73
CA VAL A 43 9.88 -18.69 11.04
C VAL A 43 9.32 -17.71 12.08
N LEU A 44 9.48 -16.39 11.85
CA LEU A 44 9.11 -15.33 12.80
C LEU A 44 9.80 -15.50 14.15
N ASN A 45 11.12 -15.72 14.13
CA ASN A 45 11.97 -15.89 15.31
C ASN A 45 12.63 -14.59 15.79
N ASP A 46 12.16 -13.44 15.29
CA ASP A 46 12.70 -12.10 15.60
C ASP A 46 14.22 -11.95 15.39
N GLY A 47 14.78 -12.75 14.47
CA GLY A 47 16.20 -12.68 14.10
C GLY A 47 17.12 -13.51 14.99
N VAL A 48 16.58 -14.39 15.85
CA VAL A 48 17.34 -15.32 16.69
C VAL A 48 17.35 -16.71 16.07
N MET A 49 18.54 -17.29 15.94
CA MET A 49 18.78 -18.58 15.31
C MET A 49 19.61 -19.45 16.24
N SER A 50 19.27 -20.73 16.35
CA SER A 50 20.12 -21.70 17.04
C SER A 50 21.39 -21.99 16.22
N GLU A 51 22.38 -22.61 16.85
CA GLU A 51 23.57 -23.09 16.15
C GLU A 51 23.21 -24.07 15.02
N ASP A 52 22.27 -24.98 15.28
CA ASP A 52 21.78 -25.94 14.29
C ASP A 52 21.08 -25.24 13.10
N ASP A 53 20.33 -24.16 13.35
CA ASP A 53 19.70 -23.39 12.26
C ASP A 53 20.79 -22.77 11.36
N VAL A 54 21.80 -22.15 11.95
CA VAL A 54 22.86 -21.49 11.18
C VAL A 54 23.69 -22.51 10.39
N ILE A 55 24.05 -23.63 11.00
CA ILE A 55 24.89 -24.66 10.36
C ILE A 55 24.09 -25.46 9.33
N TYR A 56 22.95 -26.03 9.71
CA TYR A 56 22.25 -27.00 8.86
C TYR A 56 21.18 -26.36 7.96
N GLN A 57 20.46 -25.34 8.44
CA GLN A 57 19.39 -24.73 7.67
C GLN A 57 19.91 -23.65 6.71
N LEU A 58 20.93 -22.88 7.12
CA LEU A 58 21.56 -21.87 6.27
C LEU A 58 22.80 -22.38 5.53
N ASN A 59 23.27 -23.59 5.87
CA ASN A 59 24.48 -24.18 5.32
C ASN A 59 25.71 -23.25 5.46
N ALA A 60 25.82 -22.60 6.63
CA ALA A 60 26.94 -21.73 6.95
C ALA A 60 28.13 -22.56 7.44
N THR A 61 29.33 -22.24 6.98
CA THR A 61 30.56 -22.79 7.58
C THR A 61 30.96 -21.97 8.80
N GLU A 62 31.78 -22.54 9.69
CA GLU A 62 32.28 -21.82 10.86
C GLU A 62 32.96 -20.51 10.46
N GLU A 63 33.74 -20.51 9.37
CA GLU A 63 34.40 -19.31 8.89
C GLU A 63 33.41 -18.26 8.33
N ASP A 64 32.26 -18.69 7.79
CA ASP A 64 31.19 -17.76 7.39
C ASP A 64 30.61 -17.07 8.62
N ILE A 65 30.35 -17.83 9.69
CA ILE A 65 29.81 -17.34 10.96
C ILE A 65 30.79 -16.36 11.60
N GLU A 66 32.07 -16.74 11.70
CA GLU A 66 33.12 -15.87 12.22
C GLU A 66 33.23 -14.57 11.42
N ALA A 67 33.17 -14.63 10.08
CA ALA A 67 33.22 -13.45 9.24
C ALA A 67 32.00 -12.53 9.46
N LEU A 68 30.80 -13.09 9.63
CA LEU A 68 29.57 -12.35 9.91
C LEU A 68 29.61 -11.66 11.28
N ILE A 69 30.13 -12.34 12.29
CA ILE A 69 30.32 -11.78 13.64
C ILE A 69 31.38 -10.68 13.61
N LYS A 70 32.50 -10.91 12.93
CA LYS A 70 33.60 -9.94 12.81
C LYS A 70 33.18 -8.62 12.16
N VAL A 71 32.28 -8.68 11.18
CA VAL A 71 31.71 -7.48 10.52
C VAL A 71 30.58 -6.84 11.36
N GLY A 72 30.09 -7.54 12.39
CA GLY A 72 28.97 -7.12 13.22
C GLY A 72 27.65 -7.17 12.46
N MET A 73 27.46 -8.19 11.62
CA MET A 73 26.17 -8.52 11.02
C MET A 73 25.44 -9.59 11.85
N PHE A 74 26.19 -10.50 12.46
CA PHE A 74 25.71 -11.44 13.47
C PHE A 74 26.27 -11.09 14.84
N GLU A 75 25.54 -11.48 15.88
CA GLU A 75 25.96 -11.45 17.27
C GLU A 75 25.83 -12.87 17.83
N ARG A 76 26.79 -13.27 18.66
CA ARG A 76 26.71 -14.52 19.41
C ARG A 76 26.22 -14.21 20.81
N SER A 77 25.14 -14.84 21.21
CA SER A 77 24.57 -14.77 22.56
C SER A 77 25.33 -15.69 23.52
N ASP A 78 25.18 -15.45 24.82
CA ASP A 78 25.82 -16.25 25.88
C ASP A 78 25.32 -17.70 25.93
N ASP A 79 24.11 -17.95 25.42
CA ASP A 79 23.48 -19.27 25.34
C ASP A 79 23.92 -20.10 24.12
N GLY A 80 24.84 -19.56 23.30
CA GLY A 80 25.30 -20.20 22.06
C GLY A 80 24.40 -19.96 20.84
N SER A 81 23.31 -19.20 20.98
CA SER A 81 22.49 -18.77 19.85
C SER A 81 23.13 -17.63 19.07
N TYR A 82 22.71 -17.46 17.83
CA TYR A 82 23.13 -16.37 16.95
C TYR A 82 21.97 -15.42 16.69
N ARG A 83 22.25 -14.12 16.67
CA ARG A 83 21.28 -13.07 16.39
C ARG A 83 21.72 -12.23 15.19
N ILE A 84 20.78 -11.91 14.31
CA ILE A 84 20.99 -10.91 13.26
C ILE A 84 20.97 -9.51 13.91
N HIS A 85 22.07 -8.78 13.80
CA HIS A 85 22.17 -7.42 14.34
C HIS A 85 21.12 -6.50 13.72
N ASP A 86 20.47 -5.68 14.55
CA ASP A 86 19.44 -4.71 14.15
C ASP A 86 18.24 -5.30 13.36
N TYR A 87 17.96 -6.60 13.50
CA TYR A 87 16.90 -7.28 12.75
C TYR A 87 15.53 -6.56 12.87
N LEU A 88 15.11 -6.23 14.10
CA LEU A 88 13.84 -5.57 14.38
C LEU A 88 13.77 -4.11 13.93
N SER A 89 14.91 -3.48 13.61
CA SER A 89 14.91 -2.12 13.06
C SER A 89 14.47 -2.09 11.58
N HIS A 90 14.63 -3.21 10.88
CA HIS A 90 14.40 -3.32 9.45
C HIS A 90 13.30 -4.34 9.08
N GLN A 91 13.13 -5.38 9.90
CA GLN A 91 12.10 -6.40 9.73
C GLN A 91 10.93 -6.18 10.68
N SER A 92 9.80 -6.82 10.37
CA SER A 92 8.62 -6.77 11.24
C SER A 92 8.79 -7.83 12.32
N SER A 93 8.44 -7.51 13.57
CA SER A 93 8.46 -8.50 14.65
C SER A 93 7.36 -9.53 14.46
N ARG A 94 7.52 -10.70 15.09
CA ARG A 94 6.49 -11.75 15.15
C ARG A 94 5.14 -11.22 15.58
N GLU A 95 5.12 -10.47 16.69
CA GLU A 95 3.89 -9.88 17.25
C GLU A 95 3.20 -8.93 16.25
N GLN A 96 3.97 -8.11 15.54
CA GLN A 96 3.44 -7.19 14.52
C GLN A 96 2.84 -7.95 13.33
N VAL A 97 3.51 -9.03 12.88
CA VAL A 97 3.03 -9.87 11.79
C VAL A 97 1.74 -10.59 12.18
N GLU A 98 1.71 -11.20 13.37
CA GLU A 98 0.54 -11.91 13.89
C GLU A 98 -0.65 -10.95 14.09
N THR A 99 -0.43 -9.78 14.70
CA THR A 99 -1.47 -8.76 14.89
C THR A 99 -2.06 -8.29 13.56
N ARG A 100 -1.20 -8.06 12.56
CA ARG A 100 -1.66 -7.65 11.21
C ARG A 100 -2.43 -8.78 10.52
N ALA A 101 -1.98 -10.02 10.67
CA ALA A 101 -2.65 -11.20 10.13
C ALA A 101 -4.02 -11.39 10.76
N GLU A 102 -4.13 -11.24 12.09
CA GLU A 102 -5.39 -11.34 12.82
C GLU A 102 -6.35 -10.21 12.45
N GLY A 103 -5.85 -8.97 12.35
CA GLY A 103 -6.63 -7.85 11.85
C GLY A 103 -7.12 -8.04 10.41
N ALA A 104 -6.35 -8.72 9.55
CA ALA A 104 -6.79 -9.09 8.20
C ALA A 104 -7.86 -10.20 8.22
N ARG A 105 -7.70 -11.21 9.09
CA ARG A 105 -8.69 -12.29 9.30
C ARG A 105 -10.01 -11.73 9.82
N ASN A 106 -9.98 -10.85 10.81
CA ASN A 106 -11.18 -10.21 11.37
C ASN A 106 -11.91 -9.35 10.35
N ARG A 107 -11.19 -8.57 9.52
CA ARG A 107 -11.80 -7.83 8.40
C ARG A 107 -12.50 -8.76 7.41
N LYS A 108 -11.86 -9.86 7.01
CA LYS A 108 -12.46 -10.86 6.11
C LYS A 108 -13.66 -11.56 6.76
N ARG A 109 -13.60 -11.86 8.05
CA ARG A 109 -14.71 -12.46 8.81
C ARG A 109 -15.92 -11.52 8.85
N LYS A 110 -15.69 -10.23 9.15
CA LYS A 110 -16.74 -9.21 9.16
C LYS A 110 -17.40 -9.03 7.79
N GLN A 111 -16.59 -8.96 6.73
CA GLN A 111 -17.11 -8.89 5.36
C GLN A 111 -17.97 -10.11 4.99
N ARG A 112 -17.57 -11.32 5.41
CA ARG A 112 -18.36 -12.54 5.18
C ARG A 112 -19.66 -12.55 5.98
N SER A 113 -19.64 -12.13 7.25
CA SER A 113 -20.86 -12.07 8.06
C SER A 113 -21.83 -10.98 7.58
N GLU A 114 -21.33 -9.85 7.08
CA GLU A 114 -22.19 -8.82 6.48
C GLU A 114 -22.82 -9.28 5.15
N ALA A 115 -22.13 -10.13 4.39
CA ALA A 115 -22.67 -10.75 3.17
C ALA A 115 -23.71 -11.85 3.47
N ASP A 116 -23.59 -12.55 4.61
CA ASP A 116 -24.48 -13.64 5.02
C ASP A 116 -25.81 -13.14 5.66
N VAL A 117 -25.82 -11.92 6.20
CA VAL A 117 -27.01 -11.30 6.85
C VAL A 117 -28.02 -10.71 5.84
N THR A 118 -27.77 -10.84 4.54
CA THR A 118 -28.79 -10.60 3.50
C THR A 118 -29.40 -11.90 2.97
N PRO A 119 -30.44 -12.44 3.63
CA PRO A 119 -31.46 -13.21 2.94
C PRO A 119 -32.89 -12.63 3.12
N GLU A 120 -33.61 -12.65 1.99
CA GLU A 120 -35.07 -12.70 1.78
C GLU A 120 -36.01 -11.56 2.24
N SER A 121 -36.54 -10.89 1.20
CA SER A 121 -37.91 -10.37 1.02
C SER A 121 -38.86 -10.30 2.21
N ARG A 122 -39.30 -9.07 2.53
CA ARG A 122 -40.66 -8.81 3.02
C ARG A 122 -41.26 -7.67 2.21
N TRP A 123 -42.06 -8.04 1.23
CA TRP A 123 -43.02 -7.19 0.54
C TRP A 123 -43.98 -6.66 1.60
N ASP A 124 -43.95 -5.36 1.85
CA ASP A 124 -45.14 -4.62 2.30
C ASP A 124 -45.00 -3.20 1.74
N GLU A 125 -45.82 -2.95 0.72
CA GLU A 125 -46.05 -1.64 0.14
C GLU A 125 -46.64 -0.72 1.22
N THR A 126 -45.99 0.41 1.50
CA THR A 126 -46.64 1.72 1.64
C THR A 126 -45.59 2.79 1.96
N ASN A 127 -45.31 3.58 0.92
CA ASN A 127 -44.93 4.99 0.90
C ASN A 127 -44.38 5.65 2.19
N VAL A 128 -43.13 6.14 2.12
CA VAL A 128 -42.71 7.56 2.25
C VAL A 128 -41.30 7.72 2.89
N THR A 129 -40.40 8.32 2.10
CA THR A 129 -39.24 9.18 2.46
C THR A 129 -37.91 8.61 3.01
N SER A 130 -36.86 8.94 2.25
CA SER A 130 -35.50 9.39 2.63
C SER A 130 -34.29 8.43 2.66
N MET A 131 -33.20 9.01 2.14
CA MET A 131 -31.78 8.67 2.21
C MET A 131 -31.24 7.58 1.27
N SER A 132 -30.68 8.05 0.16
CA SER A 132 -29.86 7.28 -0.78
C SER A 132 -28.62 6.70 -0.09
N ARG A 133 -28.64 5.40 0.20
CA ARG A 133 -27.43 4.60 0.34
C ARG A 133 -26.86 4.38 -1.07
N ARG A 134 -25.64 4.86 -1.31
CA ARG A 134 -24.89 4.55 -2.52
C ARG A 134 -24.25 3.18 -2.33
N ASP A 135 -24.93 2.14 -2.80
CA ASP A 135 -24.31 0.84 -3.07
C ASP A 135 -23.53 0.94 -4.39
N ASN A 136 -22.23 0.71 -4.32
CA ASN A 136 -21.33 0.66 -5.47
C ASN A 136 -21.03 -0.82 -5.76
N SER A 137 -21.92 -1.48 -6.51
CA SER A 137 -21.69 -2.81 -7.06
C SER A 137 -20.86 -2.70 -8.34
N ASN A 138 -19.54 -2.84 -8.19
CA ASN A 138 -18.68 -3.20 -9.31
C ASN A 138 -17.84 -4.41 -8.90
N VAL A 139 -18.45 -5.60 -9.01
CA VAL A 139 -17.76 -6.89 -8.89
C VAL A 139 -17.23 -7.23 -10.28
N THR A 140 -15.94 -7.00 -10.49
CA THR A 140 -15.20 -7.51 -11.64
C THR A 140 -14.95 -9.01 -11.43
N PRO A 141 -15.03 -9.88 -12.46
CA PRO A 141 -14.74 -11.30 -12.31
C PRO A 141 -13.27 -11.51 -11.94
N GLU A 142 -13.05 -12.21 -10.84
CA GLU A 142 -11.76 -12.57 -10.26
C GLU A 142 -10.89 -13.32 -11.29
N SER A 143 -9.90 -12.63 -11.88
CA SER A 143 -8.81 -13.29 -12.59
C SER A 143 -7.93 -14.00 -11.56
N ARG A 144 -8.02 -15.32 -11.58
CA ARG A 144 -7.39 -16.34 -10.72
C ARG A 144 -5.85 -16.37 -10.69
N TRP A 145 -5.17 -15.24 -10.96
CA TRP A 145 -3.71 -15.15 -11.07
C TRP A 145 -3.07 -14.04 -10.21
N ASP A 146 -3.84 -13.23 -9.48
CA ASP A 146 -3.33 -11.96 -8.95
C ASP A 146 -2.87 -11.97 -7.47
N SER A 147 -2.39 -13.12 -6.97
CA SER A 147 -1.92 -13.24 -5.57
C SER A 147 -0.49 -13.72 -5.39
N LEU A 148 0.32 -13.69 -6.45
CA LEU A 148 1.76 -13.95 -6.34
C LEU A 148 2.55 -12.71 -6.78
N THR A 149 3.28 -12.14 -5.81
CA THR A 149 4.42 -11.22 -5.98
C THR A 149 4.11 -9.78 -6.43
N LYS A 150 3.58 -8.95 -5.52
CA LYS A 150 3.74 -7.48 -5.65
C LYS A 150 5.12 -7.07 -5.11
N ASN A 151 6.17 -7.46 -5.83
CA ASN A 151 7.44 -6.73 -5.76
C ASN A 151 7.15 -5.35 -6.35
N GLN A 152 7.28 -4.29 -5.55
CA GLN A 152 7.29 -2.94 -6.11
C GLN A 152 8.44 -2.85 -7.11
N GLU A 153 8.17 -2.30 -8.30
CA GLU A 153 9.19 -2.09 -9.33
C GLU A 153 10.41 -1.36 -8.70
N PRO A 154 11.64 -1.89 -8.84
CA PRO A 154 12.80 -1.26 -8.24
C PRO A 154 13.14 0.02 -8.98
N ILE A 155 12.87 1.17 -8.36
CA ILE A 155 13.41 2.46 -8.78
C ILE A 155 14.92 2.41 -8.50
N THR A 156 15.75 2.25 -9.54
CA THR A 156 17.21 2.17 -9.41
C THR A 156 17.83 3.58 -9.43
N ASN A 157 18.83 3.81 -8.57
CA ASN A 157 19.50 5.11 -8.36
C ASN A 157 20.41 5.59 -9.53
N ASN A 158 20.39 4.95 -10.69
CA ASN A 158 21.29 5.30 -11.80
C ASN A 158 20.80 6.45 -12.69
N GLN A 159 19.76 7.18 -12.31
CA GLN A 159 19.32 8.39 -13.01
C GLN A 159 19.78 9.67 -12.30
N LYS A 160 21.01 10.06 -12.68
CA LYS A 160 21.66 11.39 -12.64
C LYS A 160 22.50 11.79 -11.40
N ASN A 161 23.80 11.85 -11.72
CA ASN A 161 24.97 12.41 -11.05
C ASN A 161 25.01 13.97 -11.05
N SER A 162 25.78 14.51 -10.09
CA SER A 162 26.51 15.80 -10.08
C SER A 162 25.72 17.07 -9.74
N SER A 163 26.11 17.95 -8.80
CA SER A 163 27.32 18.11 -7.97
C SER A 163 26.99 19.06 -6.81
N ASN A 164 27.57 18.83 -5.62
CA ASN A 164 28.27 19.82 -4.78
C ASN A 164 28.20 19.45 -3.29
N GLU A 165 29.39 19.55 -2.70
CA GLU A 165 29.80 19.03 -1.40
C GLU A 165 29.37 19.91 -0.22
N GLU A 166 29.51 19.29 0.96
CA GLU A 166 29.90 19.89 2.23
C GLU A 166 28.87 20.74 3.01
N PHE A 167 28.20 20.12 4.00
CA PHE A 167 28.32 20.56 5.40
C PHE A 167 27.80 19.50 6.39
N SER A 168 28.54 19.32 7.48
CA SER A 168 28.42 18.28 8.49
C SER A 168 27.48 18.63 9.66
N LEU A 169 26.65 17.66 10.07
CA LEU A 169 26.19 17.27 11.44
C LEU A 169 25.41 18.30 12.33
N PRO A 170 24.69 17.91 13.42
CA PRO A 170 24.46 16.58 14.01
C PRO A 170 22.99 16.21 14.35
N GLN A 171 22.86 15.04 14.97
CA GLN A 171 21.73 14.21 15.41
C GLN A 171 20.95 14.70 16.67
N THR A 172 19.61 14.48 16.66
CA THR A 172 18.63 13.98 17.71
C THR A 172 18.56 14.63 19.12
N PRO A 173 17.42 14.56 19.89
CA PRO A 173 16.45 13.44 19.93
C PRO A 173 14.93 13.75 20.15
N SER A 174 14.13 12.71 19.88
CA SER A 174 12.99 12.17 20.64
C SER A 174 11.84 13.06 21.14
N GLN A 175 10.63 12.56 20.81
CA GLN A 175 9.42 12.44 21.63
C GLN A 175 8.21 13.38 21.42
N ALA A 176 7.08 12.68 21.23
CA ALA A 176 5.75 12.94 21.73
C ALA A 176 4.77 13.80 20.89
N GLU A 177 3.58 13.23 20.78
CA GLU A 177 2.38 13.69 20.12
C GLU A 177 1.72 14.86 20.86
N GLY A 178 0.97 15.67 20.11
CA GLY A 178 -0.28 16.25 20.61
C GLY A 178 -0.30 17.75 20.92
N ALA A 179 -1.17 18.44 20.17
CA ALA A 179 -1.89 19.68 20.51
C ALA A 179 -1.21 21.04 20.26
N ALA A 180 -1.72 21.67 19.19
CA ALA A 180 -2.20 23.05 19.11
C ALA A 180 -1.29 24.25 19.49
N GLU A 181 -1.09 25.06 18.44
CA GLU A 181 -1.01 26.53 18.42
C GLU A 181 0.27 27.24 18.90
N SER A 182 0.77 28.05 17.96
CA SER A 182 1.71 29.17 18.13
C SER A 182 3.05 28.89 18.80
N ALA A 183 4.00 28.42 17.99
CA ALA A 183 5.38 28.87 18.10
C ALA A 183 5.83 29.22 16.67
N ASP A 184 6.41 30.40 16.52
CA ASP A 184 6.97 30.93 15.28
C ASP A 184 8.06 29.98 14.73
N GLU A 185 7.65 28.96 13.97
CA GLU A 185 8.48 28.48 12.89
C GLU A 185 8.44 29.57 11.84
N ASP A 186 9.53 30.33 11.70
CA ASP A 186 9.79 31.26 10.61
C ASP A 186 9.75 30.47 9.29
N TYR A 187 8.54 30.18 8.82
CA TYR A 187 8.33 29.70 7.47
C TYR A 187 8.85 30.80 6.55
N PRO A 188 9.65 30.45 5.53
CA PRO A 188 10.10 31.41 4.54
C PRO A 188 8.90 32.22 4.03
N ILE A 189 9.05 33.54 3.94
CA ILE A 189 8.01 34.47 3.45
C ILE A 189 7.41 33.96 2.12
N GLU A 190 8.26 33.35 1.30
CA GLU A 190 7.89 32.71 0.03
C GLU A 190 6.85 31.59 0.17
N PHE A 191 6.95 30.74 1.19
CA PHE A 191 5.97 29.69 1.47
C PHE A 191 4.68 30.29 2.02
N GLU A 192 4.76 31.31 2.88
CA GLU A 192 3.57 31.96 3.41
C GLU A 192 2.75 32.62 2.30
N GLN A 193 3.41 33.24 1.31
CA GLN A 193 2.76 33.78 0.11
C GLN A 193 2.01 32.69 -0.67
N PHE A 194 2.61 31.52 -0.85
CA PHE A 194 1.94 30.36 -1.46
C PHE A 194 0.75 29.89 -0.61
N TRP A 195 0.95 29.77 0.70
CA TRP A 195 -0.06 29.32 1.65
C TRP A 195 -1.30 30.23 1.69
N GLN A 196 -1.10 31.54 1.59
CA GLN A 196 -2.19 32.51 1.55
C GLN A 196 -2.99 32.45 0.24
N THR A 197 -2.34 32.08 -0.87
CA THR A 197 -2.93 32.02 -2.20
C THR A 197 -3.77 30.74 -2.40
N TYR A 198 -3.44 29.65 -1.71
CA TYR A 198 -4.05 28.35 -1.95
C TYR A 198 -5.48 28.25 -1.35
N PRO A 199 -6.48 27.70 -2.08
CA PRO A 199 -7.90 27.77 -1.71
C PRO A 199 -8.29 26.92 -0.49
N ARG A 200 -7.52 25.87 -0.16
CA ARG A 200 -7.78 24.97 0.97
C ARG A 200 -6.59 24.97 1.94
N LYS A 201 -6.77 25.47 3.16
CA LYS A 201 -5.69 25.62 4.16
C LYS A 201 -5.71 24.47 5.18
N THR A 202 -5.23 23.29 4.78
CA THR A 202 -5.16 22.11 5.65
C THR A 202 -3.75 21.52 5.67
N GLY A 203 -3.22 21.20 6.85
CA GLY A 203 -1.94 20.50 7.01
C GLY A 203 -0.70 21.33 6.62
N LYS A 204 -0.52 22.51 7.22
CA LYS A 204 0.54 23.49 6.89
C LYS A 204 1.96 22.89 6.87
N ARG A 205 2.32 22.07 7.86
CA ARG A 205 3.63 21.41 7.94
C ARG A 205 3.90 20.47 6.75
N ASN A 206 2.92 19.63 6.42
CA ASN A 206 3.05 18.70 5.28
C ASN A 206 3.09 19.47 3.95
N ALA A 207 2.33 20.57 3.86
CA ALA A 207 2.38 21.46 2.70
C ALA A 207 3.75 22.16 2.57
N PHE A 208 4.40 22.51 3.68
CA PHE A 208 5.75 23.09 3.67
C PHE A 208 6.79 22.09 3.17
N GLU A 209 6.74 20.84 3.63
CA GLU A 209 7.62 19.79 3.13
C GLU A 209 7.45 19.53 1.64
N ALA A 210 6.19 19.47 1.17
CA ALA A 210 5.86 19.33 -0.24
C ALA A 210 6.31 20.57 -1.05
N TRP A 211 6.15 21.77 -0.51
CA TRP A 211 6.59 23.02 -1.14
C TRP A 211 8.10 23.06 -1.30
N ARG A 212 8.87 22.59 -0.30
CA ARG A 212 10.32 22.49 -0.37
C ARG A 212 10.78 21.51 -1.46
N LYS A 213 10.02 20.43 -1.70
CA LYS A 213 10.28 19.50 -2.82
C LYS A 213 9.92 20.14 -4.16
N ALA A 214 8.76 20.78 -4.27
CA ALA A 214 8.32 21.49 -5.47
C ALA A 214 9.28 22.62 -5.87
N ARG A 215 9.82 23.36 -4.88
CA ARG A 215 10.87 24.39 -5.04
C ARG A 215 12.16 23.90 -5.70
N ARG A 216 12.43 22.59 -5.72
CA ARG A 216 13.59 21.98 -6.39
C ARG A 216 13.36 21.74 -7.88
N LYS A 217 12.09 21.66 -8.29
CA LYS A 217 11.66 21.42 -9.67
C LYS A 217 11.20 22.71 -10.35
N THR A 218 10.61 23.62 -9.57
CA THR A 218 9.88 24.79 -10.08
C THR A 218 10.13 26.03 -9.19
N ASN A 219 9.95 27.24 -9.74
CA ASN A 219 10.12 28.50 -9.00
C ASN A 219 8.86 28.84 -8.16
N ASN A 220 9.04 29.48 -7.00
CA ASN A 220 7.95 29.85 -6.10
C ASN A 220 6.91 30.77 -6.75
N THR A 221 7.37 31.74 -7.54
CA THR A 221 6.49 32.67 -8.27
C THR A 221 5.55 31.95 -9.24
N PHE A 222 6.04 30.88 -9.88
CA PHE A 222 5.24 30.03 -10.76
C PHE A 222 4.23 29.19 -9.98
N LEU A 223 4.63 28.63 -8.83
CA LEU A 223 3.72 27.89 -7.95
C LEU A 223 2.58 28.77 -7.43
N ILE A 224 2.87 30.02 -7.05
CA ILE A 224 1.85 30.99 -6.63
C ILE A 224 0.90 31.33 -7.79
N ALA A 225 1.43 31.58 -8.99
CA ALA A 225 0.60 31.88 -10.16
C ALA A 225 -0.33 30.71 -10.52
N LYS A 226 0.17 29.47 -10.48
CA LYS A 226 -0.63 28.26 -10.73
C LYS A 226 -1.64 27.98 -9.62
N ALA A 227 -1.26 28.17 -8.35
CA ALA A 227 -2.18 28.08 -7.23
C ALA A 227 -3.31 29.11 -7.32
N SER A 228 -3.00 30.34 -7.74
CA SER A 228 -4.00 31.39 -7.98
C SER A 228 -4.96 31.01 -9.11
N ARG A 229 -4.46 30.44 -10.22
CA ARG A 229 -5.32 29.94 -11.31
C ARG A 229 -6.22 28.78 -10.85
N TYR A 230 -5.68 27.85 -10.06
CA TYR A 230 -6.45 26.77 -9.45
C TYR A 230 -7.50 27.30 -8.45
N ALA A 231 -7.19 28.38 -7.73
CA ALA A 231 -8.12 29.08 -6.85
C ALA A 231 -9.22 29.85 -7.62
N ALA A 232 -8.95 30.27 -8.85
CA ALA A 232 -9.86 31.04 -9.68
C ALA A 232 -10.72 30.18 -10.63
N ASP A 233 -10.48 28.87 -10.72
CA ASP A 233 -11.21 27.98 -11.63
C ASP A 233 -12.71 27.89 -11.25
N PRO A 234 -13.65 28.34 -12.11
CA PRO A 234 -15.09 28.27 -11.86
C PRO A 234 -15.65 26.84 -11.79
N ASN A 235 -14.93 25.85 -12.34
CA ASN A 235 -15.31 24.45 -12.33
C ASN A 235 -14.85 23.73 -11.04
N ARG A 236 -14.19 24.42 -10.10
CA ARG A 236 -13.72 23.84 -8.84
C ARG A 236 -14.87 23.60 -7.86
N GLU A 237 -15.08 22.34 -7.50
CA GLU A 237 -15.96 21.98 -6.38
C GLU A 237 -15.17 21.98 -5.05
N PRO A 238 -15.60 22.73 -4.02
CA PRO A 238 -14.89 22.81 -2.73
C PRO A 238 -14.64 21.44 -2.07
N GLY A 239 -15.54 20.48 -2.25
CA GLY A 239 -15.43 19.12 -1.68
C GLY A 239 -14.35 18.25 -2.34
N TYR A 240 -13.97 18.54 -3.59
CA TYR A 240 -12.96 17.81 -4.34
C TYR A 240 -11.65 18.60 -4.52
N THR A 241 -11.53 19.75 -3.83
CA THR A 241 -10.32 20.56 -3.87
C THR A 241 -9.18 19.85 -3.14
N LEU A 242 -8.07 19.61 -3.84
CA LEU A 242 -6.89 18.94 -3.29
C LEU A 242 -6.32 19.71 -2.10
N THR A 243 -5.77 18.98 -1.13
CA THR A 243 -4.95 19.61 -0.08
C THR A 243 -3.67 20.17 -0.70
N PRO A 244 -3.10 21.26 -0.16
CA PRO A 244 -1.92 21.91 -0.71
C PRO A 244 -0.72 20.96 -0.78
N ALA A 245 -0.58 20.06 0.19
CA ALA A 245 0.44 19.01 0.17
C ALA A 245 0.26 18.05 -1.01
N ASN A 246 -0.95 17.52 -1.24
CA ASN A 246 -1.21 16.60 -2.35
C ASN A 246 -1.10 17.30 -3.71
N TRP A 247 -1.53 18.56 -3.79
CA TRP A 247 -1.40 19.36 -5.02
C TRP A 247 0.06 19.59 -5.40
N LEU A 248 0.92 19.82 -4.40
CA LEU A 248 2.36 20.00 -4.59
C LEU A 248 3.12 18.68 -4.82
N ASP A 249 2.83 17.62 -4.05
CA ASP A 249 3.51 16.33 -4.22
C ASP A 249 3.11 15.63 -5.53
N GLY A 250 1.86 15.84 -5.99
CA GLY A 250 1.34 15.31 -7.25
C GLY A 250 1.64 16.16 -8.48
N GLU A 251 2.41 17.24 -8.34
CA GLU A 251 2.82 18.11 -9.45
C GLU A 251 1.66 18.71 -10.27
N HIS A 252 0.50 18.87 -9.63
CA HIS A 252 -0.75 19.34 -10.25
C HIS A 252 -0.72 20.81 -10.70
N TRP A 253 0.45 21.47 -10.67
CA TRP A 253 0.68 22.76 -11.32
C TRP A 253 0.84 22.63 -12.84
N ASP A 254 1.12 21.43 -13.35
CA ASP A 254 1.22 21.13 -14.79
C ASP A 254 -0.06 20.53 -15.38
N ASP A 255 -1.07 20.24 -14.56
CA ASP A 255 -2.35 19.75 -15.03
C ASP A 255 -3.08 20.80 -15.90
N ASP A 256 -3.70 20.31 -16.98
CA ASP A 256 -4.60 21.10 -17.82
C ASP A 256 -5.84 21.56 -17.03
N PRO A 257 -6.42 22.74 -17.35
CA PRO A 257 -7.59 23.26 -16.66
C PRO A 257 -8.74 22.24 -16.69
N LEU A 258 -9.50 22.17 -15.59
CA LEU A 258 -10.60 21.21 -15.48
C LEU A 258 -11.57 21.42 -16.67
N PRO A 259 -11.96 20.34 -17.38
CA PRO A 259 -12.83 20.47 -18.54
C PRO A 259 -14.11 21.17 -18.13
N ALA A 260 -14.57 22.10 -18.97
CA ALA A 260 -15.82 22.81 -18.74
C ALA A 260 -16.93 21.81 -18.44
N LYS A 261 -17.65 22.02 -17.34
CA LYS A 261 -18.79 21.18 -16.97
C LYS A 261 -19.70 21.12 -18.20
N PRO A 262 -19.99 19.93 -18.77
CA PRO A 262 -20.93 19.87 -19.88
C PRO A 262 -22.22 20.54 -19.41
N GLU A 263 -22.74 21.49 -20.21
CA GLU A 263 -24.11 21.97 -20.00
C GLU A 263 -25.02 20.76 -19.82
N PRO A 264 -26.07 20.84 -18.99
CA PRO A 264 -26.99 19.74 -18.79
C PRO A 264 -27.78 19.47 -20.09
N THR A 265 -27.12 18.85 -21.06
CA THR A 265 -27.74 18.28 -22.24
C THR A 265 -28.66 17.18 -21.75
N ALA A 266 -29.90 17.26 -22.21
CA ALA A 266 -31.04 16.45 -21.81
C ALA A 266 -30.68 15.01 -21.40
N ARG A 267 -31.29 14.58 -20.29
CA ARG A 267 -31.24 13.23 -19.72
C ARG A 267 -31.18 12.16 -20.83
N PRO A 268 -30.32 11.12 -20.71
CA PRO A 268 -30.28 10.06 -21.69
C PRO A 268 -31.67 9.38 -21.80
N SER A 269 -32.07 9.10 -23.04
CA SER A 269 -33.37 8.52 -23.40
C SER A 269 -33.68 7.21 -22.62
N PRO A 270 -34.95 6.95 -22.27
CA PRO A 270 -35.39 5.75 -21.52
C PRO A 270 -34.95 4.39 -22.09
N SER A 271 -34.48 4.33 -23.33
CA SER A 271 -34.02 3.11 -24.00
C SER A 271 -32.75 2.49 -23.39
N ALA A 272 -31.99 3.21 -22.56
CA ALA A 272 -30.84 2.65 -21.84
C ALA A 272 -31.26 1.73 -20.67
N TRP A 273 -32.45 1.93 -20.10
CA TRP A 273 -32.98 1.10 -19.01
C TRP A 273 -33.34 -0.31 -19.49
N ASN A 274 -33.73 -0.45 -20.76
CA ASN A 274 -34.07 -1.74 -21.38
C ASN A 274 -32.89 -2.71 -21.48
N ARG A 275 -31.64 -2.22 -21.54
CA ARG A 275 -30.47 -3.11 -21.62
C ARG A 275 -30.19 -3.85 -20.31
N SER A 276 -30.46 -3.21 -19.17
CA SER A 276 -30.33 -3.85 -17.86
C SER A 276 -31.40 -4.93 -17.66
N GLN A 277 -32.65 -4.64 -18.04
CA GLN A 277 -33.75 -5.60 -17.96
C GLN A 277 -33.50 -6.80 -18.88
N ALA A 278 -33.10 -6.54 -20.14
CA ALA A 278 -32.75 -7.61 -21.08
C ALA A 278 -31.58 -8.48 -20.59
N ASN A 279 -30.58 -7.89 -19.92
CA ASN A 279 -29.48 -8.65 -19.33
C ASN A 279 -29.94 -9.48 -18.12
N GLN A 280 -30.86 -8.97 -17.30
CA GLN A 280 -31.46 -9.72 -16.20
C GLN A 280 -32.29 -10.90 -16.71
N ASP A 281 -33.12 -10.68 -17.74
CA ASP A 281 -33.95 -11.72 -18.35
C ASP A 281 -33.10 -12.80 -19.03
N ALA A 282 -32.02 -12.41 -19.72
CA ALA A 282 -31.08 -13.35 -20.33
C ALA A 282 -30.36 -14.21 -19.27
N ASN A 283 -29.95 -13.61 -18.15
CA ASN A 283 -29.35 -14.34 -17.03
C ASN A 283 -30.36 -15.29 -16.36
N ALA A 284 -31.61 -14.86 -16.17
CA ALA A 284 -32.67 -15.69 -15.61
C ALA A 284 -33.01 -16.89 -16.51
N ALA A 285 -33.05 -16.69 -17.83
CA ALA A 285 -33.28 -17.76 -18.80
C ALA A 285 -32.16 -18.82 -18.79
N LEU A 286 -30.90 -18.38 -18.65
CA LEU A 286 -29.76 -19.28 -18.49
C LEU A 286 -29.89 -20.14 -17.21
N ILE A 287 -30.26 -19.53 -16.09
CA ILE A 287 -30.47 -20.25 -14.82
C ILE A 287 -31.59 -21.28 -14.95
N ALA A 288 -32.71 -20.91 -15.58
CA ALA A 288 -33.84 -21.81 -15.78
C ALA A 288 -33.49 -23.00 -16.69
N HIS A 289 -32.68 -22.78 -17.73
CA HIS A 289 -32.19 -23.85 -18.60
C HIS A 289 -31.33 -24.86 -17.82
N TYR A 290 -30.35 -24.37 -17.04
CA TYR A 290 -29.49 -25.24 -16.23
C TYR A 290 -30.30 -26.00 -15.16
N ALA A 291 -31.26 -25.36 -14.50
CA ALA A 291 -32.10 -26.02 -13.51
C ALA A 291 -33.00 -27.12 -14.12
N ALA A 292 -33.50 -26.91 -15.34
CA ALA A 292 -34.31 -27.89 -16.05
C ALA A 292 -33.47 -29.09 -16.52
N GLU A 293 -32.25 -28.84 -16.99
CA GLU A 293 -31.29 -29.87 -17.39
C GLU A 293 -30.85 -30.72 -16.18
N GLU A 294 -30.60 -30.09 -15.04
CA GLU A 294 -30.25 -30.76 -13.78
C GLU A 294 -31.42 -31.60 -13.23
N ALA A 295 -32.66 -31.11 -13.34
CA ALA A 295 -33.86 -31.85 -12.96
C ALA A 295 -34.12 -33.08 -13.85
N ALA A 296 -33.86 -32.96 -15.15
CA ALA A 296 -33.97 -34.07 -16.09
C ALA A 296 -32.87 -35.14 -15.85
N GLU A 297 -31.65 -34.71 -15.56
CA GLU A 297 -30.55 -35.60 -15.21
C GLU A 297 -30.83 -36.35 -13.88
N ASN A 298 -31.39 -35.66 -12.89
CA ASN A 298 -31.74 -36.27 -11.61
C ASN A 298 -32.89 -37.29 -11.74
N GLN A 299 -33.92 -36.98 -12.56
CA GLN A 299 -34.97 -37.96 -12.90
C GLN A 299 -34.43 -39.18 -13.65
N SER A 300 -33.44 -39.01 -14.52
CA SER A 300 -32.80 -40.14 -15.21
C SER A 300 -32.00 -41.04 -14.26
N ARG A 301 -31.41 -40.48 -13.20
CA ARG A 301 -30.64 -41.21 -12.18
C ARG A 301 -31.54 -41.97 -11.20
N GLU A 302 -32.71 -41.44 -10.87
CA GLU A 302 -33.71 -42.15 -10.06
C GLU A 302 -34.39 -43.31 -10.81
N GLY A 303 -34.57 -43.19 -12.12
CA GLY A 303 -35.11 -44.26 -12.98
C GLY A 303 -34.19 -45.48 -13.13
N VAL A 304 -32.88 -45.33 -12.97
CA VAL A 304 -31.90 -46.43 -13.05
C VAL A 304 -31.79 -47.22 -11.74
N LEU A 305 -32.25 -46.67 -10.62
CA LEU A 305 -32.25 -47.31 -9.30
C LEU A 305 -33.51 -48.15 -9.01
N THR A 306 -34.47 -48.20 -9.94
CA THR A 306 -35.78 -48.87 -9.76
C THR A 306 -36.05 -50.02 -10.74
N CYS A 307 -35.02 -50.55 -11.41
CA CYS A 307 -35.10 -51.77 -12.23
C CYS A 307 -34.32 -52.94 -11.59
#